data_AF-A0A2E2WE26-F1
#
_entry.id   AF-A0A2E2WE26-F1
#
_cell.length_a   1.000
_cell.length_b   1.000
_cell.length_c   1.000
_cell.angle_alpha   90.00
_cell.angle_beta   90.00
_cell.angle_gamma   90.00
#
_symmetry.space_group_name_H-M   'P 1'
#
loop_
_entity.id
_entity.type
_entity.pdbx_description
1 polymer ?
#
loop_
_entity_poly.entity_id
_entity_poly.type
_entity_poly.pdbx_seq_one_letter_code
_entity_poly.pdbx_strand_id
1 'polypeptide(L)'
;MTAITDADQIKKLGEFEDPLTFFPTLGAAVGKLISQVRSQEKNAPKSAVFRKAAEFRKQATTTTELDHSGGRLVELSGFRGGAKLVQRLLTTPRNSEARLILVKHALKHPETDNPLIFRDALALCFLEIELGVLNADNLRLAQLIQRRYLGSLILALEDIVSHEAAASGEGSTQRKGIWYLKEIAKNIKLRSLDSDFVIDLPSVLETGRLRRDDVVRKFGGLAEVLGNLPLAKHCHERMHGILEKVHKQLPIAGCHRSILLRKNVRLQMVAFTAGQRELESQISEQMETAMSLLKQSLKLLGRTGTRQERAVCVREFGLLTQTFHQYMPRLGHQLTRSHTSNLEMAIGLLRKIAGERGIPELHQKLVKSLDELKVLREVAGEEKSDAEKTSPLDEEPVNKFFDKEVPEDQSFRSDHDESGNKRPSFFEKQLPKDL
;
A
#
# COMPACT_ATOMS: atom_id res chain seq x y z
N MET A 1 26.64 27.84 -9.03
CA MET A 1 26.84 26.77 -10.03
C MET A 1 27.81 25.76 -9.46
N THR A 2 27.35 24.55 -9.14
CA THR A 2 28.07 23.24 -9.17
C THR A 2 27.18 22.20 -8.49
N ALA A 3 26.21 21.66 -9.23
CA ALA A 3 25.56 20.38 -8.92
C ALA A 3 25.12 19.69 -10.22
N ILE A 4 25.94 19.82 -11.27
CA ILE A 4 25.90 18.95 -12.43
C ILE A 4 27.21 18.19 -12.36
N THR A 5 27.30 17.23 -11.46
CA THR A 5 28.32 16.18 -11.59
C THR A 5 27.77 14.95 -12.27
N ASP A 6 26.46 14.81 -12.52
CA ASP A 6 25.98 13.52 -13.01
C ASP A 6 24.61 13.52 -13.70
N ALA A 7 24.31 14.52 -14.53
CA ALA A 7 23.21 14.37 -15.50
C ALA A 7 23.37 13.06 -16.30
N ASP A 8 24.61 12.67 -16.59
CA ASP A 8 24.93 11.41 -17.27
C ASP A 8 24.69 10.15 -16.42
N GLN A 9 24.94 10.15 -15.10
CA GLN A 9 24.59 8.97 -14.28
C GLN A 9 23.09 8.88 -14.00
N ILE A 10 22.41 10.02 -13.86
CA ILE A 10 20.95 10.05 -13.71
C ILE A 10 20.29 9.53 -14.98
N LYS A 11 20.75 9.97 -16.16
CA LYS A 11 20.27 9.48 -17.47
C LYS A 11 20.49 7.98 -17.66
N LYS A 12 21.49 7.39 -17.02
CA LYS A 12 21.78 5.94 -17.05
C LYS A 12 20.94 5.11 -16.08
N LEU A 13 20.07 5.74 -15.28
CA LEU A 13 19.14 4.99 -14.43
C LEU A 13 18.04 4.39 -15.31
N GLY A 14 17.78 3.09 -15.16
CA GLY A 14 16.75 2.40 -15.96
C GLY A 14 15.36 3.01 -15.80
N GLU A 15 15.01 3.48 -14.60
CA GLU A 15 13.74 4.19 -14.35
C GLU A 15 13.72 5.64 -14.88
N PHE A 16 14.85 6.15 -15.34
CA PHE A 16 14.95 7.44 -16.01
C PHE A 16 14.84 7.27 -17.53
N GLU A 17 15.51 6.25 -18.09
CA GLU A 17 15.40 5.85 -19.50
C GLU A 17 13.97 5.37 -19.83
N ASP A 18 13.39 4.52 -18.98
CA ASP A 18 12.00 4.08 -19.08
C ASP A 18 11.28 4.23 -17.71
N PRO A 19 10.55 5.33 -17.50
CA PRO A 19 9.81 5.55 -16.26
C PRO A 19 8.74 4.50 -15.94
N LEU A 20 8.28 3.70 -16.92
CA LEU A 20 7.34 2.60 -16.66
C LEU A 20 8.02 1.46 -15.86
N THR A 21 9.35 1.37 -15.90
CA THR A 21 10.13 0.38 -15.15
C THR A 21 10.46 0.81 -13.72
N PHE A 22 9.91 1.93 -13.23
CA PHE A 22 10.22 2.50 -11.92
C PHE A 22 10.26 1.48 -10.77
N PHE A 23 9.17 0.72 -10.57
CA PHE A 23 9.13 -0.29 -9.50
C PHE A 23 10.00 -1.52 -9.80
N PRO A 24 9.98 -2.12 -11.01
CA PRO A 24 10.91 -3.20 -11.36
C PRO A 24 12.38 -2.88 -11.11
N THR A 25 12.86 -1.73 -11.59
CA THR A 25 14.28 -1.33 -11.52
C THR A 25 14.72 -1.08 -10.08
N LEU A 26 13.91 -0.37 -9.28
CA LEU A 26 14.17 -0.18 -7.86
C LEU A 26 14.05 -1.49 -7.06
N GLY A 27 13.10 -2.34 -7.40
CA GLY A 27 12.93 -3.65 -6.78
C GLY A 27 14.16 -4.54 -6.97
N ALA A 28 14.74 -4.54 -8.18
CA ALA A 28 16.00 -5.22 -8.47
C ALA A 28 17.16 -4.66 -7.64
N ALA A 29 17.25 -3.33 -7.49
CA ALA A 29 18.25 -2.70 -6.65
C ALA A 29 18.11 -3.12 -5.18
N VAL A 30 16.90 -3.09 -4.62
CA VAL A 30 16.63 -3.59 -3.25
C VAL A 30 17.00 -5.06 -3.12
N GLY A 31 16.67 -5.89 -4.12
CA GLY A 31 17.04 -7.31 -4.17
C GLY A 31 18.57 -7.53 -4.13
N LYS A 32 19.34 -6.72 -4.86
CA LYS A 32 20.82 -6.74 -4.83
C LYS A 32 21.35 -6.38 -3.43
N LEU A 33 20.75 -5.40 -2.76
CA LEU A 33 21.14 -5.04 -1.40
C LEU A 33 20.83 -6.16 -0.40
N ILE A 34 19.66 -6.79 -0.51
CA ILE A 34 19.28 -7.94 0.33
C ILE A 34 20.28 -9.09 0.14
N SER A 35 20.68 -9.39 -1.11
CA SER A 35 21.63 -10.47 -1.39
C SER A 35 23.04 -10.15 -0.86
N GLN A 36 23.47 -8.90 -0.91
CA GLN A 36 24.73 -8.45 -0.28
C GLN A 36 24.72 -8.69 1.23
N VAL A 37 23.64 -8.29 1.92
CA VAL A 37 23.50 -8.51 3.37
C VAL A 37 23.53 -10.00 3.70
N ARG A 38 22.75 -10.82 2.99
CA ARG A 38 22.72 -12.28 3.21
C ARG A 38 24.08 -12.95 2.92
N SER A 39 24.75 -12.53 1.85
CA SER A 39 26.08 -13.03 1.49
C SER A 39 27.11 -12.68 2.57
N GLN A 40 27.06 -11.45 3.09
CA GLN A 40 27.94 -11.03 4.16
C GLN A 40 27.68 -11.80 5.46
N GLU A 41 26.44 -12.07 5.81
CA GLU A 41 26.09 -12.89 6.98
C GLU A 41 26.59 -14.33 6.82
N LYS A 42 26.41 -14.93 5.63
CA LYS A 42 26.85 -16.30 5.34
C LYS A 42 28.38 -16.44 5.36
N ASN A 43 29.08 -15.43 4.86
CA ASN A 43 30.55 -15.41 4.74
C ASN A 43 31.24 -14.76 5.95
N ALA A 44 30.50 -14.40 7.00
CA ALA A 44 31.06 -13.80 8.19
C ALA A 44 32.06 -14.77 8.86
N PRO A 45 33.31 -14.34 9.14
CA PRO A 45 34.29 -15.20 9.77
C PRO A 45 33.79 -15.68 11.13
N LYS A 46 33.82 -17.00 11.35
CA LYS A 46 33.34 -17.59 12.61
C LYS A 46 34.22 -17.20 13.81
N SER A 47 35.53 -17.00 13.60
CA SER A 47 36.47 -16.59 14.67
C SER A 47 36.52 -15.06 14.87
N ALA A 48 36.67 -14.62 16.12
CA ALA A 48 36.80 -13.20 16.46
C ALA A 48 38.08 -12.56 15.87
N VAL A 49 39.15 -13.34 15.71
CA VAL A 49 40.42 -12.88 15.12
C VAL A 49 40.26 -12.61 13.62
N PHE A 50 39.61 -13.52 12.89
CA PHE A 50 39.34 -13.33 11.46
C PHE A 50 38.27 -12.27 11.22
N ARG A 51 37.33 -12.04 12.16
CA ARG A 51 36.42 -10.89 12.11
C ARG A 51 37.18 -9.57 12.17
N LYS A 52 38.06 -9.37 13.16
CA LYS A 52 38.88 -8.16 13.24
C LYS A 52 39.73 -7.96 11.97
N ALA A 53 40.37 -9.02 11.46
CA ALA A 53 41.16 -8.93 10.22
C ALA A 53 40.30 -8.59 8.97
N ALA A 54 39.07 -9.11 8.89
CA ALA A 54 38.13 -8.78 7.81
C ALA A 54 37.55 -7.37 7.94
N GLU A 55 37.31 -6.88 9.16
CA GLU A 55 36.87 -5.50 9.45
C GLU A 55 37.93 -4.48 9.01
N PHE A 56 39.22 -4.75 9.27
CA PHE A 56 40.32 -3.89 8.81
C PHE A 56 40.46 -3.81 7.29
N ARG A 57 40.03 -4.85 6.54
CA ARG A 57 40.06 -4.87 5.07
C ARG A 57 38.88 -4.13 4.42
N LYS A 58 37.79 -3.88 5.14
CA LYS A 58 36.59 -3.19 4.64
C LYS A 58 36.70 -1.66 4.77
N GLN A 59 37.83 -1.10 4.37
CA GLN A 59 37.92 0.36 4.21
C GLN A 59 36.99 0.78 3.07
N ALA A 60 36.31 1.91 3.26
CA ALA A 60 35.29 2.44 2.35
C ALA A 60 35.92 2.65 0.96
N THR A 61 35.66 1.70 0.06
CA THR A 61 35.86 1.92 -1.36
C THR A 61 34.92 3.03 -1.78
N THR A 62 35.45 4.09 -2.40
CA THR A 62 34.66 5.11 -3.10
C THR A 62 33.75 4.40 -4.09
N THR A 63 32.45 4.38 -3.84
CA THR A 63 31.52 3.51 -4.58
C THR A 63 30.73 4.31 -5.60
N THR A 64 31.04 4.11 -6.87
CA THR A 64 30.19 4.54 -8.00
C THR A 64 28.82 3.85 -7.98
N GLU A 65 28.70 2.69 -7.31
CA GLU A 65 27.45 1.95 -7.13
C GLU A 65 26.90 2.01 -5.70
N LEU A 66 25.58 1.91 -5.55
CA LEU A 66 24.98 1.74 -4.23
C LEU A 66 25.23 0.34 -3.69
N ASP A 67 25.67 0.26 -2.43
CA ASP A 67 25.76 -0.97 -1.65
C ASP A 67 24.93 -0.89 -0.36
N HIS A 68 24.88 -2.01 0.38
CA HIS A 68 24.10 -2.09 1.64
C HIS A 68 24.61 -1.19 2.77
N SER A 69 25.82 -0.62 2.64
CA SER A 69 26.41 0.28 3.62
C SER A 69 25.99 1.74 3.41
N GLY A 70 25.55 2.09 2.20
CA GLY A 70 25.14 3.43 1.83
C GLY A 70 26.31 4.40 1.61
N GLY A 71 27.49 3.89 1.24
CA GLY A 71 28.68 4.70 0.97
C GLY A 71 28.42 5.81 -0.06
N ARG A 72 27.88 5.43 -1.22
CA ARG A 72 27.49 6.39 -2.28
C ARG A 72 26.50 7.45 -1.80
N LEU A 73 25.50 7.08 -0.99
CA LEU A 73 24.55 8.04 -0.41
C LEU A 73 25.27 9.07 0.47
N VAL A 74 26.22 8.64 1.30
CA VAL A 74 26.98 9.55 2.16
C VAL A 74 27.82 10.52 1.34
N GLU A 75 28.47 10.04 0.29
CA GLU A 75 29.25 10.86 -0.63
C GLU A 75 28.36 11.89 -1.35
N LEU A 76 27.24 11.45 -1.92
CA LEU A 76 26.30 12.32 -2.65
C LEU A 76 25.62 13.35 -1.75
N SER A 77 25.30 12.99 -0.50
CA SER A 77 24.62 13.90 0.44
C SER A 77 25.58 14.83 1.19
N GLY A 78 26.90 14.61 1.13
CA GLY A 78 27.85 15.40 1.90
C GLY A 78 27.72 15.24 3.42
N PHE A 79 27.23 14.08 3.90
CA PHE A 79 26.95 13.87 5.31
C PHE A 79 28.25 13.74 6.14
N ARG A 80 28.66 14.82 6.82
CA ARG A 80 29.89 14.86 7.67
C ARG A 80 30.03 13.74 8.70
N GLY A 81 28.93 13.12 9.15
CA GLY A 81 28.93 11.99 10.09
C GLY A 81 28.74 10.60 9.45
N GLY A 82 28.50 10.55 8.14
CA GLY A 82 28.06 9.33 7.44
C GLY A 82 29.11 8.23 7.41
N ALA A 83 30.40 8.56 7.35
CA ALA A 83 31.49 7.56 7.31
C ALA A 83 31.46 6.59 8.51
N LYS A 84 31.11 7.08 9.72
CA LYS A 84 30.97 6.22 10.90
C LYS A 84 29.77 5.27 10.78
N LEU A 85 28.68 5.70 10.16
CA LEU A 85 27.48 4.89 9.96
C LEU A 85 27.70 3.83 8.87
N VAL A 86 28.37 4.20 7.77
CA VAL A 86 28.81 3.28 6.72
C VAL A 86 29.67 2.16 7.31
N GLN A 87 30.66 2.51 8.13
CA GLN A 87 31.50 1.51 8.82
C GLN A 87 30.67 0.62 9.77
N ARG A 88 29.69 1.16 10.49
CA ARG A 88 28.77 0.37 11.32
C ARG A 88 27.92 -0.61 10.48
N LEU A 89 27.51 -0.23 9.28
CA LEU A 89 26.73 -1.11 8.40
C LEU A 89 27.61 -2.16 7.71
N LEU A 90 28.86 -1.82 7.35
CA LEU A 90 29.85 -2.77 6.82
C LEU A 90 30.26 -3.82 7.85
N THR A 91 30.22 -3.50 9.13
CA THR A 91 30.50 -4.43 10.24
C THR A 91 29.24 -5.18 10.68
N THR A 92 28.13 -4.47 10.81
CA THR A 92 26.83 -4.98 11.26
C THR A 92 25.73 -4.66 10.22
N PRO A 93 25.53 -5.52 9.20
CA PRO A 93 24.59 -5.26 8.11
C PRO A 93 23.13 -5.10 8.52
N ARG A 94 22.72 -5.56 9.71
CA ARG A 94 21.36 -5.38 10.24
C ARG A 94 21.21 -4.19 11.19
N ASN A 95 22.18 -3.27 11.22
CA ASN A 95 22.11 -2.10 12.09
C ASN A 95 21.03 -1.12 11.59
N SER A 96 19.80 -1.31 12.08
CA SER A 96 18.63 -0.50 11.73
C SER A 96 18.83 0.98 12.07
N GLU A 97 19.35 1.28 13.26
CA GLU A 97 19.57 2.66 13.71
C GLU A 97 20.49 3.43 12.76
N ALA A 98 21.64 2.85 12.40
CA ALA A 98 22.59 3.47 11.50
C ALA A 98 21.97 3.76 10.12
N ARG A 99 21.22 2.79 9.59
CA ARG A 99 20.53 2.92 8.30
C ARG A 99 19.45 4.00 8.34
N LEU A 100 18.62 4.02 9.37
CA LEU A 100 17.56 5.02 9.53
C LEU A 100 18.14 6.44 9.66
N ILE A 101 19.29 6.61 10.31
CA ILE A 101 19.97 7.91 10.38
C ILE A 101 20.43 8.37 8.99
N LEU A 102 21.00 7.48 8.17
CA LEU A 102 21.38 7.79 6.79
C LEU A 102 20.18 8.22 5.95
N VAL A 103 19.08 7.48 6.01
CA VAL A 103 17.85 7.81 5.27
C VAL A 103 17.22 9.12 5.77
N LYS A 104 17.20 9.35 7.09
CA LYS A 104 16.73 10.62 7.69
C LYS A 104 17.57 11.81 7.21
N HIS A 105 18.87 11.63 7.00
CA HIS A 105 19.73 12.69 6.48
C HIS A 105 19.36 13.08 5.04
N ALA A 106 19.10 12.11 4.17
CA ALA A 106 18.68 12.36 2.79
C ALA A 106 17.45 13.27 2.71
N LEU A 107 16.47 13.10 3.62
CA LEU A 107 15.26 13.93 3.65
C LEU A 107 15.49 15.42 3.99
N LYS A 108 16.70 15.80 4.43
CA LYS A 108 17.07 17.22 4.66
C LYS A 108 17.39 17.96 3.37
N HIS A 109 17.67 17.25 2.30
CA HIS A 109 17.92 17.84 0.98
C HIS A 109 16.63 18.38 0.36
N PRO A 110 16.66 19.53 -0.33
CA PRO A 110 15.54 20.00 -1.12
C PRO A 110 15.23 19.03 -2.27
N GLU A 111 13.98 19.00 -2.71
CA GLU A 111 13.51 18.07 -3.75
C GLU A 111 14.20 18.25 -5.11
N THR A 112 14.72 19.46 -5.34
CA THR A 112 15.48 19.86 -6.53
C THR A 112 16.93 19.39 -6.51
N ASP A 113 17.40 18.82 -5.39
CA ASP A 113 18.74 18.22 -5.35
C ASP A 113 18.79 16.94 -6.20
N ASN A 114 20.01 16.41 -6.35
CA ASN A 114 20.28 15.20 -7.12
C ASN A 114 19.32 14.04 -6.77
N PRO A 115 18.47 13.60 -7.72
CA PRO A 115 17.53 12.48 -7.51
C PRO A 115 18.19 11.20 -7.02
N LEU A 116 19.48 10.98 -7.32
CA LEU A 116 20.25 9.82 -6.84
C LEU A 116 20.33 9.74 -5.31
N ILE A 117 20.34 10.88 -4.61
CA ILE A 117 20.32 10.91 -3.13
C ILE A 117 19.04 10.23 -2.62
N PHE A 118 17.90 10.60 -3.19
CA PHE A 118 16.61 10.06 -2.77
C PHE A 118 16.41 8.62 -3.24
N ARG A 119 16.93 8.28 -4.42
CA ARG A 119 16.95 6.90 -4.94
C ARG A 119 17.71 5.95 -4.00
N ASP A 120 18.91 6.34 -3.60
CA ASP A 120 19.76 5.50 -2.76
C ASP A 120 19.18 5.37 -1.34
N ALA A 121 18.67 6.47 -0.80
CA ALA A 121 17.95 6.47 0.46
C ALA A 121 16.67 5.61 0.40
N LEU A 122 15.94 5.61 -0.73
CA LEU A 122 14.78 4.76 -0.94
C LEU A 122 15.17 3.28 -0.92
N ALA A 123 16.18 2.88 -1.68
CA ALA A 123 16.64 1.50 -1.74
C ALA A 123 17.14 1.01 -0.37
N LEU A 124 17.88 1.83 0.37
CA LEU A 124 18.29 1.52 1.75
C LEU A 124 17.08 1.46 2.70
N CYS A 125 16.09 2.33 2.56
CA CYS A 125 14.90 2.29 3.40
C CYS A 125 14.06 1.02 3.15
N PHE A 126 13.95 0.57 1.90
CA PHE A 126 13.27 -0.69 1.60
C PHE A 126 14.09 -1.92 1.97
N LEU A 127 15.42 -1.84 1.93
CA LEU A 127 16.28 -2.85 2.56
C LEU A 127 15.94 -3.01 4.05
N GLU A 128 15.75 -1.93 4.80
CA GLU A 128 15.34 -1.97 6.21
C GLU A 128 14.01 -2.71 6.40
N ILE A 129 13.00 -2.32 5.63
CA ILE A 129 11.67 -2.93 5.68
C ILE A 129 11.79 -4.44 5.39
N GLU A 130 12.55 -4.82 4.38
CA GLU A 130 12.65 -6.21 3.96
C GLU A 130 13.44 -7.09 4.92
N LEU A 131 14.41 -6.53 5.65
CA LEU A 131 15.29 -7.31 6.53
C LEU A 131 14.71 -7.64 7.91
N GLY A 132 13.69 -6.92 8.42
CA GLY A 132 13.41 -7.03 9.85
C GLY A 132 12.05 -6.54 10.37
N VAL A 133 12.11 -6.04 11.60
CA VAL A 133 10.98 -5.61 12.44
C VAL A 133 10.40 -4.31 11.90
N LEU A 134 9.12 -4.33 11.54
CA LEU A 134 8.41 -3.16 11.09
C LEU A 134 8.01 -2.31 12.29
N ASN A 135 8.25 -1.00 12.23
CA ASN A 135 7.85 -0.05 13.25
C ASN A 135 7.28 1.23 12.62
N ALA A 136 6.69 2.11 13.43
CA ALA A 136 6.10 3.34 12.91
C ALA A 136 7.13 4.21 12.16
N ASP A 137 8.35 4.30 12.68
CA ASP A 137 9.42 5.15 12.17
C ASP A 137 9.93 4.69 10.80
N ASN A 138 10.24 3.39 10.64
CA ASN A 138 10.78 2.87 9.38
C ASN A 138 9.74 2.91 8.25
N LEU A 139 8.47 2.60 8.54
CA LEU A 139 7.38 2.68 7.58
C LEU A 139 7.08 4.14 7.19
N ARG A 140 7.09 5.07 8.16
CA ARG A 140 6.92 6.50 7.89
C ARG A 140 8.05 7.03 7.00
N LEU A 141 9.30 6.68 7.28
CA LEU A 141 10.43 7.10 6.45
C LEU A 141 10.32 6.55 5.03
N ALA A 142 9.92 5.29 4.87
CA ALA A 142 9.74 4.70 3.54
C ALA A 142 8.69 5.45 2.72
N GLN A 143 7.56 5.80 3.34
CA GLN A 143 6.54 6.62 2.68
C GLN A 143 7.05 8.01 2.29
N LEU A 144 7.80 8.67 3.18
CA LEU A 144 8.35 10.01 2.92
C LEU A 144 9.42 9.99 1.82
N ILE A 145 10.36 9.05 1.87
CA ILE A 145 11.45 8.97 0.89
C ILE A 145 10.94 8.49 -0.47
N GLN A 146 9.96 7.58 -0.52
CA GLN A 146 9.31 7.19 -1.78
C GLN A 146 8.61 8.39 -2.42
N ARG A 147 7.88 9.18 -1.64
CA ARG A 147 7.24 10.41 -2.14
C ARG A 147 8.28 11.41 -2.63
N ARG A 148 9.37 11.60 -1.88
CA ARG A 148 10.44 12.53 -2.24
C ARG A 148 11.15 12.11 -3.53
N TYR A 149 11.47 10.83 -3.67
CA TYR A 149 12.11 10.33 -4.88
C TYR A 149 11.18 10.44 -6.10
N LEU A 150 9.91 10.06 -5.96
CA LEU A 150 8.92 10.21 -7.04
C LEU A 150 8.82 11.67 -7.51
N GLY A 151 8.72 12.63 -6.59
CA GLY A 151 8.63 14.05 -6.96
C GLY A 151 9.90 14.59 -7.59
N SER A 152 11.07 14.28 -7.02
CA SER A 152 12.37 14.65 -7.59
C SER A 152 12.61 14.05 -8.98
N LEU A 153 12.24 12.78 -9.19
CA LEU A 153 12.33 12.11 -10.49
C LEU A 153 11.39 12.74 -11.54
N ILE A 154 10.14 13.05 -11.16
CA ILE A 154 9.19 13.72 -12.07
C ILE A 154 9.75 15.08 -12.51
N LEU A 155 10.25 15.89 -11.57
CA LEU A 155 10.83 17.20 -11.89
C LEU A 155 12.03 17.07 -12.85
N ALA A 156 12.93 16.11 -12.58
CA ALA A 156 14.09 15.88 -13.44
C ALA A 156 13.70 15.41 -14.85
N LEU A 157 12.69 14.53 -14.97
CA LEU A 157 12.19 14.09 -16.28
C LEU A 157 11.48 15.21 -17.05
N GLU A 158 10.71 16.06 -16.36
CA GLU A 158 10.02 17.19 -16.99
C GLU A 158 10.99 18.24 -17.52
N ASP A 159 12.06 18.52 -16.79
CA ASP A 159 13.12 19.43 -17.22
C ASP A 159 13.78 18.92 -18.51
N ILE A 160 14.16 17.64 -18.53
CA ILE A 160 14.79 17.02 -19.71
C ILE A 160 13.84 16.97 -20.91
N VAL A 161 12.59 16.54 -20.74
CA VAL A 161 11.61 16.49 -21.84
C VAL A 161 11.31 17.89 -22.37
N SER A 162 11.31 18.93 -21.53
CA SER A 162 11.12 20.31 -21.98
C SER A 162 12.30 20.81 -22.83
N HIS A 163 13.51 20.35 -22.52
CA HIS A 163 14.72 20.66 -23.29
C HIS A 163 14.85 19.82 -24.59
N GLU A 164 14.44 18.56 -24.58
CA GLU A 164 14.55 17.63 -25.74
C GLU A 164 13.40 17.77 -26.75
N ALA A 165 12.19 18.18 -26.32
CA ALA A 165 11.06 18.45 -27.21
C ALA A 165 11.30 19.65 -28.15
N ALA A 166 12.31 20.48 -27.89
CA ALA A 166 12.78 21.50 -28.81
C ALA A 166 13.62 20.92 -29.98
N ALA A 167 14.03 19.64 -29.92
CA ALA A 167 15.02 19.05 -30.82
C ALA A 167 14.54 17.80 -31.60
N SER A 168 13.65 16.94 -31.07
CA SER A 168 13.17 15.75 -31.79
C SER A 168 11.81 15.22 -31.29
N GLY A 169 11.00 14.66 -32.20
CA GLY A 169 9.63 14.19 -31.94
C GLY A 169 9.49 12.92 -31.07
N GLU A 170 10.49 12.55 -30.27
CA GLU A 170 10.54 11.35 -29.42
C GLU A 170 9.73 11.45 -28.11
N GLY A 171 9.12 12.61 -27.83
CA GLY A 171 8.47 12.91 -26.56
C GLY A 171 7.23 12.08 -26.18
N SER A 172 6.88 10.99 -26.86
CA SER A 172 5.66 10.22 -26.57
C SER A 172 5.82 9.24 -25.39
N THR A 173 6.92 8.49 -25.33
CA THR A 173 7.16 7.46 -24.29
C THR A 173 7.50 8.10 -22.94
N GLN A 174 8.41 9.09 -22.91
CA GLN A 174 8.77 9.78 -21.68
C GLN A 174 7.58 10.58 -21.11
N ARG A 175 6.77 11.25 -21.94
CA ARG A 175 5.54 11.93 -21.45
C ARG A 175 4.55 10.95 -20.84
N LYS A 176 4.38 9.77 -21.45
CA LYS A 176 3.55 8.69 -20.90
C LYS A 176 4.13 8.17 -19.57
N GLY A 177 5.44 8.05 -19.47
CA GLY A 177 6.16 7.71 -18.25
C GLY A 177 5.98 8.75 -17.13
N ILE A 178 6.10 10.04 -17.44
CA ILE A 178 5.84 11.14 -16.50
C ILE A 178 4.38 11.10 -16.02
N TRP A 179 3.42 10.89 -16.93
CA TRP A 179 2.01 10.71 -16.57
C TRP A 179 1.83 9.53 -15.61
N TYR A 180 2.45 8.39 -15.92
CA TYR A 180 2.43 7.20 -15.06
C TYR A 180 2.95 7.52 -13.65
N LEU A 181 4.13 8.14 -13.52
CA LEU A 181 4.69 8.51 -12.22
C LEU A 181 3.80 9.48 -11.44
N LYS A 182 3.19 10.46 -12.12
CA LYS A 182 2.22 11.39 -11.51
C LYS A 182 0.98 10.67 -10.99
N GLU A 183 0.43 9.73 -11.75
CA GLU A 183 -0.72 8.93 -11.31
C GLU A 183 -0.37 8.00 -10.14
N ILE A 184 0.83 7.42 -10.14
CA ILE A 184 1.37 6.67 -9.00
C ILE A 184 1.45 7.57 -7.75
N ALA A 185 2.01 8.78 -7.87
CA ALA A 185 2.11 9.74 -6.78
C ALA A 185 0.74 10.16 -6.22
N LYS A 186 -0.29 10.31 -7.07
CA LYS A 186 -1.68 10.60 -6.64
C LYS A 186 -2.32 9.45 -5.86
N ASN A 187 -1.96 8.20 -6.20
CA ASN A 187 -2.53 7.02 -5.56
C ASN A 187 -1.84 6.65 -4.23
N ILE A 188 -0.55 6.98 -4.09
CA ILE A 188 0.22 6.74 -2.86
C ILE A 188 -0.09 7.85 -1.84
N LYS A 189 -0.91 7.53 -0.84
CA LYS A 189 -1.26 8.45 0.25
C LYS A 189 -0.42 8.17 1.49
N LEU A 190 0.15 9.20 2.10
CA LEU A 190 0.79 9.07 3.41
C LEU A 190 -0.24 8.62 4.46
N ARG A 191 0.16 7.68 5.32
CA ARG A 191 -0.69 7.13 6.38
C ARG A 191 0.07 7.17 7.69
N SER A 192 -0.60 7.60 8.75
CA SER A 192 -0.05 7.53 10.10
C SER A 192 -0.26 6.12 10.67
N LEU A 193 0.71 5.67 11.45
CA LEU A 193 0.60 4.55 12.38
C LEU A 193 0.72 5.08 13.80
N ASP A 194 0.23 4.32 14.76
CA ASP A 194 0.43 4.62 16.18
C ASP A 194 1.93 4.59 16.50
N SER A 195 2.40 5.50 17.35
CA SER A 195 3.83 5.67 17.63
C SER A 195 4.46 4.45 18.30
N ASP A 196 3.66 3.62 18.98
CA ASP A 196 4.07 2.37 19.61
C ASP A 196 3.96 1.15 18.67
N PHE A 197 3.63 1.36 17.39
CA PHE A 197 3.52 0.29 16.41
C PHE A 197 4.86 -0.41 16.20
N VAL A 198 4.90 -1.71 16.49
CA VAL A 198 6.02 -2.62 16.22
C VAL A 198 5.48 -4.01 15.89
N ILE A 199 5.96 -4.62 14.81
CA ILE A 199 5.65 -5.99 14.36
C ILE A 199 6.89 -6.66 13.76
N ASP A 200 7.26 -7.83 14.28
CA ASP A 200 8.32 -8.68 13.72
C ASP A 200 7.72 -9.79 12.85
N LEU A 201 7.54 -9.51 11.55
CA LEU A 201 7.00 -10.49 10.59
C LEU A 201 7.85 -11.78 10.48
N PRO A 202 9.20 -11.72 10.43
CA PRO A 202 10.04 -12.91 10.52
C PRO A 202 9.72 -13.80 11.73
N SER A 203 9.73 -13.23 12.93
CA SER A 203 9.48 -13.99 14.17
C SER A 203 8.07 -14.58 14.22
N VAL A 204 7.07 -13.87 13.69
CA VAL A 204 5.69 -14.40 13.60
C VAL A 204 5.63 -15.62 12.69
N LEU A 205 6.36 -15.63 11.57
CA LEU A 205 6.39 -16.77 10.65
C LEU A 205 7.15 -17.97 11.23
N GLU A 206 8.25 -17.73 11.93
CA GLU A 206 9.06 -18.78 12.55
C GLU A 206 8.35 -19.42 13.74
N THR A 207 7.78 -18.61 14.63
CA THR A 207 7.17 -19.12 15.88
C THR A 207 5.72 -19.53 15.73
N GLY A 208 5.03 -19.04 14.68
CA GLY A 208 3.58 -19.16 14.52
C GLY A 208 2.76 -18.43 15.60
N ARG A 209 3.40 -17.69 16.50
CA ARG A 209 2.73 -16.99 17.61
C ARG A 209 2.27 -15.62 17.13
N LEU A 210 0.96 -15.49 16.91
CA LEU A 210 0.31 -14.23 16.56
C LEU A 210 -0.74 -13.89 17.61
N ARG A 211 -0.62 -12.71 18.24
CA ARG A 211 -1.63 -12.25 19.21
C ARG A 211 -2.84 -11.72 18.44
N ARG A 212 -4.05 -12.05 18.93
CA ARG A 212 -5.30 -11.52 18.37
C ARG A 212 -5.29 -10.00 18.28
N ASP A 213 -4.82 -9.34 19.34
CA ASP A 213 -4.76 -7.88 19.41
C ASP A 213 -3.89 -7.26 18.33
N ASP A 214 -2.77 -7.92 17.96
CA ASP A 214 -1.92 -7.43 16.87
C ASP A 214 -2.69 -7.46 15.54
N VAL A 215 -3.41 -8.56 15.25
CA VAL A 215 -4.21 -8.66 14.02
C VAL A 215 -5.32 -7.60 14.00
N VAL A 216 -6.08 -7.48 15.08
CA VAL A 216 -7.25 -6.61 15.14
C VAL A 216 -6.87 -5.12 15.09
N ARG A 217 -5.82 -4.72 15.81
CA ARG A 217 -5.46 -3.29 15.96
C ARG A 217 -4.37 -2.83 15.02
N LYS A 218 -3.36 -3.67 14.77
CA LYS A 218 -2.13 -3.23 14.06
C LYS A 218 -2.14 -3.62 12.59
N PHE A 219 -2.60 -4.82 12.22
CA PHE A 219 -2.51 -5.30 10.83
C PHE A 219 -3.38 -4.48 9.87
N GLY A 220 -4.50 -3.88 10.31
CA GLY A 220 -5.29 -2.98 9.48
C GLY A 220 -4.53 -1.73 9.04
N GLY A 221 -3.90 -1.03 9.99
CA GLY A 221 -3.04 0.12 9.69
C GLY A 221 -1.83 -0.28 8.84
N LEU A 222 -1.21 -1.41 9.17
CA LEU A 222 -0.09 -1.94 8.40
C LEU A 222 -0.48 -2.25 6.95
N ALA A 223 -1.66 -2.84 6.71
CA ALA A 223 -2.12 -3.18 5.36
C ALA A 223 -2.33 -1.92 4.50
N GLU A 224 -2.89 -0.86 5.09
CA GLU A 224 -3.05 0.43 4.43
C GLU A 224 -1.71 1.09 4.07
N VAL A 225 -0.70 0.94 4.95
CA VAL A 225 0.65 1.48 4.76
C VAL A 225 1.44 0.66 3.75
N LEU A 226 1.55 -0.66 3.95
CA LEU A 226 2.28 -1.55 3.06
C LEU A 226 1.68 -1.57 1.65
N GLY A 227 0.35 -1.50 1.52
CA GLY A 227 -0.29 -1.36 0.20
C GLY A 227 0.13 -0.12 -0.58
N ASN A 228 0.70 0.91 0.08
CA ASN A 228 1.26 2.09 -0.56
C ASN A 228 2.80 2.01 -0.73
N LEU A 229 3.42 0.88 -0.37
CA LEU A 229 4.86 0.62 -0.39
C LEU A 229 5.15 -0.62 -1.27
N PRO A 230 4.95 -0.53 -2.60
CA PRO A 230 5.03 -1.69 -3.51
C PRO A 230 6.42 -2.32 -3.63
N LEU A 231 7.48 -1.63 -3.22
CA LEU A 231 8.84 -2.19 -3.20
C LEU A 231 9.09 -3.17 -2.04
N ALA A 232 8.17 -3.27 -1.06
CA ALA A 232 8.29 -4.16 0.10
C ALA A 232 7.75 -5.57 -0.20
N LYS A 233 8.24 -6.19 -1.28
CA LYS A 233 7.71 -7.43 -1.87
C LYS A 233 7.69 -8.58 -0.87
N HIS A 234 8.80 -8.89 -0.19
CA HIS A 234 8.84 -10.01 0.75
C HIS A 234 8.00 -9.70 2.00
N CYS A 235 7.87 -8.43 2.40
CA CYS A 235 6.93 -8.05 3.48
C CYS A 235 5.48 -8.32 3.09
N HIS A 236 5.08 -7.99 1.87
CA HIS A 236 3.74 -8.30 1.36
C HIS A 236 3.49 -9.81 1.35
N GLU A 237 4.43 -10.60 0.81
CA GLU A 237 4.33 -12.06 0.79
C GLU A 237 4.20 -12.65 2.20
N ARG A 238 5.04 -12.20 3.14
CA ARG A 238 4.98 -12.61 4.56
C ARG A 238 3.65 -12.23 5.19
N MET A 239 3.16 -11.02 4.96
CA MET A 239 1.89 -10.55 5.50
C MET A 239 0.70 -11.33 4.93
N HIS A 240 0.69 -11.62 3.62
CA HIS A 240 -0.30 -12.48 3.01
C HIS A 240 -0.32 -13.87 3.64
N GLY A 241 0.84 -14.51 3.80
CA GLY A 241 0.96 -15.84 4.40
C GLY A 241 0.52 -15.88 5.87
N ILE A 242 0.82 -14.85 6.66
CA ILE A 242 0.36 -14.74 8.05
C ILE A 242 -1.17 -14.61 8.09
N LEU A 243 -1.72 -13.65 7.33
CA LEU A 243 -3.16 -13.38 7.33
C LEU A 243 -3.99 -14.57 6.84
N GLU A 244 -3.47 -15.30 5.84
CA GLU A 244 -4.08 -16.53 5.34
C GLU A 244 -4.18 -17.61 6.42
N LYS A 245 -3.08 -17.86 7.15
CA LYS A 245 -3.04 -18.87 8.21
C LYS A 245 -4.03 -18.59 9.33
N VAL A 246 -4.23 -17.32 9.68
CA VAL A 246 -5.08 -16.94 10.83
C VAL A 246 -6.53 -16.61 10.46
N HIS A 247 -6.86 -16.46 9.17
CA HIS A 247 -8.20 -16.06 8.72
C HIS A 247 -9.34 -16.93 9.28
N LYS A 248 -9.15 -18.25 9.40
CA LYS A 248 -10.17 -19.15 9.97
C LYS A 248 -10.50 -18.85 11.44
N GLN A 249 -9.50 -18.41 12.21
CA GLN A 249 -9.63 -18.13 13.64
C GLN A 249 -9.98 -16.66 13.89
N LEU A 250 -9.46 -15.76 13.05
CA LEU A 250 -9.61 -14.32 13.11
C LEU A 250 -10.14 -13.82 11.76
N PRO A 251 -11.46 -13.80 11.57
CA PRO A 251 -12.06 -13.42 10.29
C PRO A 251 -11.63 -12.04 9.75
N ILE A 252 -11.34 -11.09 10.64
CA ILE A 252 -10.84 -9.75 10.25
C ILE A 252 -9.54 -9.80 9.44
N ALA A 253 -8.75 -10.87 9.56
CA ALA A 253 -7.53 -11.06 8.77
C ALA A 253 -7.81 -11.16 7.26
N GLY A 254 -8.94 -11.73 6.85
CA GLY A 254 -9.35 -11.77 5.45
C GLY A 254 -9.63 -10.37 4.89
N CYS A 255 -10.17 -9.47 5.73
CA CYS A 255 -10.33 -8.06 5.37
C CYS A 255 -8.99 -7.34 5.21
N HIS A 256 -8.04 -7.53 6.13
CA HIS A 256 -6.70 -6.93 6.00
C HIS A 256 -5.96 -7.43 4.76
N ARG A 257 -6.15 -8.71 4.40
CA ARG A 257 -5.60 -9.28 3.16
C ARG A 257 -6.25 -8.66 1.93
N SER A 258 -7.56 -8.42 1.96
CA SER A 258 -8.32 -7.72 0.92
C SER A 258 -7.80 -6.28 0.70
N ILE A 259 -7.50 -5.55 1.78
CA ILE A 259 -6.91 -4.20 1.71
C ILE A 259 -5.59 -4.21 0.91
N LEU A 260 -4.68 -5.14 1.21
CA LEU A 260 -3.40 -5.28 0.49
C LEU A 260 -3.62 -5.50 -1.00
N LEU A 261 -4.51 -6.44 -1.35
CA LEU A 261 -4.82 -6.77 -2.75
C LEU A 261 -5.43 -5.57 -3.48
N ARG A 262 -6.45 -4.92 -2.90
CA ARG A 262 -7.09 -3.74 -3.51
C ARG A 262 -6.09 -2.62 -3.75
N LYS A 263 -5.15 -2.39 -2.83
CA LYS A 263 -4.12 -1.37 -2.96
C LYS A 263 -3.14 -1.70 -4.07
N ASN A 264 -2.71 -2.96 -4.18
CA ASN A 264 -1.85 -3.42 -5.25
C ASN A 264 -2.54 -3.26 -6.62
N VAL A 265 -3.78 -3.73 -6.74
CA VAL A 265 -4.63 -3.57 -7.94
C VAL A 265 -4.69 -2.11 -8.39
N ARG A 266 -4.86 -1.16 -7.46
CA ARG A 266 -4.90 0.27 -7.81
C ARG A 266 -3.61 0.77 -8.46
N LEU A 267 -2.44 0.31 -7.99
CA LEU A 267 -1.15 0.68 -8.59
C LEU A 267 -0.94 -0.05 -9.93
N GLN A 268 -1.30 -1.33 -10.01
CA GLN A 268 -1.23 -2.11 -11.24
C GLN A 268 -2.15 -1.56 -12.33
N MET A 269 -3.32 -1.03 -11.98
CA MET A 269 -4.22 -0.39 -12.94
C MET A 269 -3.65 0.89 -13.56
N VAL A 270 -2.82 1.63 -12.81
CA VAL A 270 -2.09 2.79 -13.35
C VAL A 270 -1.07 2.32 -14.38
N ALA A 271 -0.32 1.25 -14.08
CA ALA A 271 0.63 0.64 -15.01
C ALA A 271 -0.07 0.05 -16.26
N PHE A 272 -1.20 -0.64 -16.08
CA PHE A 272 -2.04 -1.16 -17.16
C PHE A 272 -2.53 -0.05 -18.09
N THR A 273 -3.00 1.06 -17.52
CA THR A 273 -3.44 2.25 -18.30
C THR A 273 -2.24 2.88 -19.03
N ALA A 274 -1.06 2.82 -18.42
CA ALA A 274 0.19 3.24 -19.05
C ALA A 274 0.74 2.24 -20.10
N GLY A 275 0.06 1.11 -20.35
CA GLY A 275 0.32 0.20 -21.46
C GLY A 275 0.85 -1.19 -21.08
N GLN A 276 1.06 -1.50 -19.80
CA GLN A 276 1.43 -2.85 -19.33
C GLN A 276 0.19 -3.77 -19.33
N ARG A 277 -0.23 -4.19 -20.53
CA ARG A 277 -1.47 -4.95 -20.74
C ARG A 277 -1.40 -6.37 -20.18
N GLU A 278 -0.20 -6.92 -20.04
CA GLU A 278 0.08 -8.22 -19.41
C GLU A 278 -0.44 -8.33 -17.96
N LEU A 279 -0.71 -7.21 -17.30
CA LEU A 279 -1.25 -7.17 -15.94
C LEU A 279 -2.76 -7.48 -15.85
N GLU A 280 -3.49 -7.54 -16.97
CA GLU A 280 -4.95 -7.72 -17.00
C GLU A 280 -5.43 -8.90 -16.13
N SER A 281 -4.92 -10.10 -16.42
CA SER A 281 -5.30 -11.34 -15.74
C SER A 281 -4.95 -11.30 -14.25
N GLN A 282 -3.76 -10.79 -13.92
CA GLN A 282 -3.33 -10.66 -12.53
C GLN A 282 -4.23 -9.70 -11.75
N ILE A 283 -4.61 -8.57 -12.35
CA ILE A 283 -5.48 -7.59 -11.73
C ILE A 283 -6.87 -8.18 -11.46
N SER A 284 -7.45 -8.86 -12.45
CA SER A 284 -8.79 -9.44 -12.32
C SER A 284 -8.82 -10.55 -11.27
N GLU A 285 -7.84 -11.46 -11.27
CA GLU A 285 -7.70 -12.53 -10.27
C GLU A 285 -7.54 -11.97 -8.85
N GLN A 286 -6.70 -10.94 -8.67
CA GLN A 286 -6.51 -10.31 -7.36
C GLN A 286 -7.78 -9.63 -6.85
N MET A 287 -8.54 -8.97 -7.72
CA MET A 287 -9.83 -8.38 -7.37
C MET A 287 -10.83 -9.45 -6.92
N GLU A 288 -10.98 -10.54 -7.69
CA GLU A 288 -11.89 -11.65 -7.35
C GLU A 288 -11.49 -12.31 -6.03
N THR A 289 -10.19 -12.56 -5.84
CA THR A 289 -9.66 -13.10 -4.59
C THR A 289 -9.96 -12.17 -3.40
N ALA A 290 -9.74 -10.87 -3.56
CA ALA A 290 -10.02 -9.87 -2.54
C ALA A 290 -11.51 -9.85 -2.16
N MET A 291 -12.41 -10.00 -3.15
CA MET A 291 -13.85 -9.98 -2.96
C MET A 291 -14.33 -11.23 -2.22
N SER A 292 -13.84 -12.41 -2.64
CA SER A 292 -14.13 -13.69 -2.02
C SER A 292 -13.73 -13.71 -0.54
N LEU A 293 -12.48 -13.29 -0.24
CA LEU A 293 -11.98 -13.20 1.14
C LEU A 293 -12.85 -12.30 2.01
N LEU A 294 -13.27 -11.16 1.47
CA LEU A 294 -14.03 -10.17 2.21
C LEU A 294 -15.47 -10.61 2.47
N LYS A 295 -16.13 -11.24 1.49
CA LYS A 295 -17.44 -11.89 1.68
C LYS A 295 -17.38 -12.97 2.75
N GLN A 296 -16.35 -13.82 2.72
CA GLN A 296 -16.14 -14.84 3.75
C GLN A 296 -15.93 -14.21 5.13
N SER A 297 -15.10 -13.17 5.21
CA SER A 297 -14.83 -12.42 6.45
C SER A 297 -16.11 -11.81 7.03
N LEU A 298 -16.93 -11.15 6.20
CA LEU A 298 -18.20 -10.56 6.60
C LEU A 298 -19.19 -11.61 7.14
N LYS A 299 -19.29 -12.77 6.47
CA LYS A 299 -20.14 -13.89 6.91
C LYS A 299 -19.74 -14.41 8.29
N LEU A 300 -18.44 -14.57 8.54
CA LEU A 300 -17.93 -15.06 9.82
C LEU A 300 -18.07 -14.01 10.93
N LEU A 301 -17.73 -12.74 10.66
CA LEU A 301 -17.87 -11.64 11.61
C LEU A 301 -19.31 -11.31 11.97
N GLY A 302 -20.27 -11.59 11.08
CA GLY A 302 -21.69 -11.46 11.41
C GLY A 302 -22.10 -12.30 12.63
N ARG A 303 -21.39 -13.39 12.90
CA ARG A 303 -21.67 -14.32 14.00
C ARG A 303 -20.82 -14.07 15.25
N THR A 304 -19.56 -13.65 15.07
CA THR A 304 -18.57 -13.63 16.17
C THR A 304 -17.80 -12.31 16.31
N GLY A 305 -18.04 -11.35 15.42
CA GLY A 305 -17.26 -10.12 15.30
C GLY A 305 -17.80 -8.94 16.11
N THR A 306 -16.87 -8.12 16.59
CA THR A 306 -17.17 -6.84 17.22
C THR A 306 -17.79 -5.86 16.21
N ARG A 307 -18.41 -4.78 16.71
CA ARG A 307 -18.95 -3.71 15.86
C ARG A 307 -17.86 -3.04 15.02
N GLN A 308 -16.69 -2.81 15.61
CA GLN A 308 -15.55 -2.18 14.95
C GLN A 308 -14.97 -3.05 13.83
N GLU A 309 -14.73 -4.35 14.08
CA GLU A 309 -14.27 -5.29 13.05
C GLU A 309 -15.24 -5.36 11.88
N ARG A 310 -16.54 -5.44 12.17
CA ARG A 310 -17.58 -5.44 11.13
C ARG A 310 -17.56 -4.17 10.30
N ALA A 311 -17.42 -3.01 10.94
CA ALA A 311 -17.42 -1.74 10.22
C ALA A 311 -16.20 -1.56 9.31
N VAL A 312 -15.02 -2.02 9.75
CA VAL A 312 -13.81 -2.06 8.91
C VAL A 312 -14.05 -2.92 7.66
N CYS A 313 -14.62 -4.11 7.81
CA CYS A 313 -14.94 -5.00 6.68
C CYS A 313 -16.00 -4.41 5.75
N VAL A 314 -17.05 -3.78 6.29
CA VAL A 314 -18.10 -3.14 5.49
C VAL A 314 -17.54 -1.97 4.68
N ARG A 315 -16.70 -1.13 5.30
CA ARG A 315 -15.99 -0.05 4.59
C ARG A 315 -15.14 -0.60 3.46
N GLU A 316 -14.34 -1.63 3.74
CA GLU A 316 -13.49 -2.25 2.72
C GLU A 316 -14.33 -2.87 1.60
N PHE A 317 -15.50 -3.43 1.91
CA PHE A 317 -16.39 -4.04 0.93
C PHE A 317 -16.99 -3.00 -0.01
N GLY A 318 -17.33 -1.83 0.53
CA GLY A 318 -17.71 -0.68 -0.29
C GLY A 318 -16.58 -0.20 -1.19
N LEU A 319 -15.36 -0.05 -0.66
CA LEU A 319 -14.20 0.40 -1.44
C LEU A 319 -13.81 -0.59 -2.55
N LEU A 320 -13.83 -1.88 -2.25
CA LEU A 320 -13.52 -2.92 -3.24
C LEU A 320 -14.61 -3.00 -4.31
N THR A 321 -15.88 -2.94 -3.93
CA THR A 321 -16.98 -2.92 -4.90
C THR A 321 -16.90 -1.69 -5.81
N GLN A 322 -16.55 -0.52 -5.26
CA GLN A 322 -16.26 0.67 -6.08
C GLN A 322 -15.12 0.40 -7.08
N THR A 323 -14.06 -0.25 -6.61
CA THR A 323 -12.86 -0.56 -7.41
C THR A 323 -13.22 -1.48 -8.58
N PHE A 324 -14.01 -2.54 -8.34
CA PHE A 324 -14.53 -3.44 -9.38
C PHE A 324 -15.30 -2.68 -10.48
N HIS A 325 -16.25 -1.83 -10.07
CA HIS A 325 -17.08 -1.09 -11.01
C HIS A 325 -16.27 -0.12 -11.87
N GLN A 326 -15.21 0.46 -11.31
CA GLN A 326 -14.34 1.37 -12.04
C GLN A 326 -13.37 0.65 -12.97
N TYR A 327 -12.88 -0.53 -12.59
CA TYR A 327 -11.73 -1.16 -13.24
C TYR A 327 -12.10 -2.30 -14.17
N MET A 328 -13.08 -3.15 -13.85
CA MET A 328 -13.44 -4.29 -14.70
C MET A 328 -13.81 -3.89 -16.15
N PRO A 329 -14.64 -2.86 -16.38
CA PRO A 329 -14.92 -2.40 -17.74
C PRO A 329 -13.67 -1.88 -18.47
N ARG A 330 -12.73 -1.26 -17.75
CA ARG A 330 -11.47 -0.75 -18.33
C ARG A 330 -10.50 -1.86 -18.72
N LEU A 331 -10.63 -3.03 -18.09
CA LEU A 331 -9.93 -4.25 -18.45
C LEU A 331 -10.60 -4.97 -19.62
N GLY A 332 -11.77 -4.51 -20.09
CA GLY A 332 -12.55 -5.18 -21.15
C GLY A 332 -13.50 -6.26 -20.62
N HIS A 333 -13.64 -6.42 -19.30
CA HIS A 333 -14.57 -7.37 -18.71
C HIS A 333 -15.95 -6.74 -18.49
N GLN A 334 -17.01 -7.47 -18.85
CA GLN A 334 -18.37 -7.05 -18.55
C GLN A 334 -18.67 -7.23 -17.06
N LEU A 335 -19.44 -6.30 -16.49
CA LEU A 335 -19.91 -6.42 -15.11
C LEU A 335 -21.03 -7.46 -15.04
N THR A 336 -20.81 -8.52 -14.27
CA THR A 336 -21.78 -9.60 -14.07
C THR A 336 -22.94 -9.17 -13.15
N ARG A 337 -24.03 -9.93 -13.13
CA ARG A 337 -25.13 -9.75 -12.15
C ARG A 337 -24.63 -9.84 -10.71
N SER A 338 -23.66 -10.70 -10.44
CA SER A 338 -23.00 -10.82 -9.13
C SER A 338 -22.32 -9.51 -8.71
N HIS A 339 -21.67 -8.79 -9.64
CA HIS A 339 -21.05 -7.50 -9.33
C HIS A 339 -22.09 -6.45 -8.95
N THR A 340 -23.22 -6.38 -9.67
CA THR A 340 -24.33 -5.47 -9.33
C THR A 340 -24.95 -5.82 -7.99
N SER A 341 -25.17 -7.11 -7.69
CA SER A 341 -25.68 -7.55 -6.39
C SER A 341 -24.73 -7.16 -5.24
N ASN A 342 -23.42 -7.26 -5.45
CA ASN A 342 -22.43 -6.80 -4.47
C ASN A 342 -22.53 -5.28 -4.23
N LEU A 343 -22.81 -4.49 -5.26
CA LEU A 343 -22.99 -3.04 -5.16
C LEU A 343 -24.21 -2.68 -4.31
N GLU A 344 -25.35 -3.30 -4.59
CA GLU A 344 -26.57 -3.12 -3.81
C GLU A 344 -26.36 -3.53 -2.34
N MET A 345 -25.72 -4.68 -2.12
CA MET A 345 -25.36 -5.16 -0.78
C MET A 345 -24.44 -4.17 -0.06
N ALA A 346 -23.42 -3.63 -0.74
CA ALA A 346 -22.49 -2.67 -0.16
C ALA A 346 -23.21 -1.37 0.24
N ILE A 347 -24.10 -0.85 -0.61
CA ILE A 347 -24.93 0.33 -0.31
C ILE A 347 -25.79 0.08 0.94
N GLY A 348 -26.44 -1.08 1.04
CA GLY A 348 -27.26 -1.45 2.19
C GLY A 348 -26.45 -1.57 3.49
N LEU A 349 -25.25 -2.16 3.43
CA LEU A 349 -24.38 -2.33 4.60
C LEU A 349 -23.77 -1.00 5.06
N LEU A 350 -23.35 -0.13 4.15
CA LEU A 350 -22.76 1.17 4.48
C LEU A 350 -23.74 2.08 5.23
N ARG A 351 -25.06 2.00 4.94
CA ARG A 351 -26.09 2.74 5.70
C ARG A 351 -26.05 2.41 7.19
N LYS A 352 -25.73 1.16 7.55
CA LYS A 352 -25.65 0.71 8.96
C LYS A 352 -24.46 1.29 9.73
N ILE A 353 -23.48 1.86 9.02
CA ILE A 353 -22.28 2.49 9.60
C ILE A 353 -22.12 3.95 9.14
N ALA A 354 -23.21 4.61 8.75
CA ALA A 354 -23.19 5.97 8.19
C ALA A 354 -22.56 7.03 9.13
N GLY A 355 -22.56 6.80 10.44
CA GLY A 355 -21.93 7.67 11.42
C GLY A 355 -20.38 7.67 11.39
N GLU A 356 -19.74 6.78 10.64
CA GLU A 356 -18.28 6.76 10.53
C GLU A 356 -17.75 7.73 9.46
N ARG A 357 -16.58 8.33 9.76
CA ARG A 357 -15.91 9.27 8.86
C ARG A 357 -15.67 8.70 7.46
N GLY A 358 -16.10 9.40 6.42
CA GLY A 358 -15.86 9.01 5.02
C GLY A 358 -16.85 7.98 4.46
N ILE A 359 -17.77 7.45 5.27
CA ILE A 359 -18.81 6.52 4.81
C ILE A 359 -19.89 7.22 3.98
N PRO A 360 -20.41 8.40 4.34
CA PRO A 360 -21.42 9.08 3.52
C PRO A 360 -20.93 9.35 2.08
N GLU A 361 -19.68 9.79 1.92
CA GLU A 361 -19.10 10.07 0.60
C GLU A 361 -18.86 8.79 -0.21
N LEU A 362 -18.51 7.68 0.44
CA LEU A 362 -18.39 6.38 -0.22
C LEU A 362 -19.77 5.85 -0.64
N HIS A 363 -20.75 5.93 0.26
CA HIS A 363 -22.13 5.51 0.01
C HIS A 363 -22.72 6.25 -1.19
N GLN A 364 -22.60 7.58 -1.22
CA GLN A 364 -23.08 8.39 -2.35
C GLN A 364 -22.42 8.01 -3.68
N LYS A 365 -21.11 7.73 -3.68
CA LYS A 365 -20.40 7.27 -4.89
C LYS A 365 -20.93 5.93 -5.39
N LEU A 366 -21.20 4.99 -4.49
CA LEU A 366 -21.75 3.69 -4.87
C LEU A 366 -23.17 3.79 -5.40
N VAL A 367 -24.03 4.63 -4.78
CA VAL A 367 -25.38 4.89 -5.29
C VAL A 367 -25.32 5.45 -6.70
N LYS A 368 -24.46 6.45 -6.93
CA LYS A 368 -24.27 7.01 -8.28
C LYS A 368 -23.84 5.95 -9.30
N SER A 369 -22.88 5.09 -8.95
CA SER A 369 -22.45 4.00 -9.83
C SER A 369 -23.57 2.98 -10.10
N LEU A 370 -24.48 2.75 -9.15
CA LEU A 370 -25.64 1.89 -9.35
C LEU A 370 -26.65 2.51 -10.31
N ASP A 371 -26.90 3.81 -10.18
CA ASP A 371 -27.81 4.55 -11.05
C ASP A 371 -27.26 4.61 -12.50
N GLU A 372 -25.97 4.86 -12.66
CA GLU A 372 -25.28 4.82 -13.98
C GLU A 372 -25.43 3.44 -14.65
N LEU A 373 -25.36 2.35 -13.89
CA LEU A 373 -25.57 0.99 -14.43
C LEU A 373 -27.02 0.70 -14.83
N LYS A 374 -28.00 1.27 -14.12
CA LYS A 374 -29.42 1.09 -14.44
C LYS A 374 -29.76 1.77 -15.76
N VAL A 375 -29.30 3.02 -15.94
CA VAL A 375 -29.47 3.77 -17.20
C VAL A 375 -28.84 3.01 -18.38
N LEU A 376 -27.62 2.47 -18.22
CA LEU A 376 -26.98 1.69 -19.28
C LEU A 376 -27.74 0.40 -19.65
N ARG A 377 -28.45 -0.22 -18.70
CA ARG A 377 -29.30 -1.38 -18.98
C ARG A 377 -30.61 -1.02 -19.66
N GLU A 378 -31.18 0.12 -19.33
CA GLU A 378 -32.40 0.64 -19.98
C GLU A 378 -32.10 0.97 -21.47
N VAL A 379 -31.01 1.67 -21.74
CA VAL A 379 -30.55 1.98 -23.12
C VAL A 379 -30.22 0.70 -23.90
N ALA A 380 -29.50 -0.26 -23.30
CA ALA A 380 -29.20 -1.53 -23.95
C ALA A 380 -30.43 -2.46 -24.09
N GLY A 381 -31.47 -2.25 -23.29
CA GLY A 381 -32.76 -2.92 -23.39
C GLY A 381 -33.61 -2.39 -24.54
N GLU A 382 -33.53 -1.08 -24.81
CA GLU A 382 -34.14 -0.42 -25.97
C GLU A 382 -33.42 -0.77 -27.29
N GLU A 383 -32.09 -0.95 -27.29
CA GLU A 383 -31.36 -1.40 -28.49
C GLU A 383 -31.57 -2.91 -28.79
N LYS A 384 -31.90 -3.73 -27.78
CA LYS A 384 -32.16 -5.17 -27.95
C LYS A 384 -33.62 -5.50 -28.26
N SER A 385 -34.55 -4.54 -28.22
CA SER A 385 -35.91 -4.78 -28.68
C SER A 385 -36.05 -4.94 -30.20
N ASP A 386 -34.98 -4.69 -30.97
CA ASP A 386 -34.94 -4.91 -32.42
C ASP A 386 -34.17 -6.18 -32.87
N ALA A 387 -33.68 -7.02 -31.95
CA ALA A 387 -33.03 -8.28 -32.32
C ALA A 387 -33.37 -9.45 -31.38
N GLU A 388 -33.99 -10.46 -31.97
CA GLU A 388 -34.63 -11.66 -31.40
C GLU A 388 -34.05 -12.32 -30.15
N LYS A 389 -35.00 -12.65 -29.27
CA LYS A 389 -35.19 -13.86 -28.45
C LYS A 389 -34.12 -14.96 -28.59
N THR A 390 -33.36 -15.17 -27.52
CA THR A 390 -32.99 -16.51 -27.02
C THR A 390 -32.98 -16.53 -25.49
N SER A 391 -33.38 -17.67 -24.94
CA SER A 391 -33.93 -17.94 -23.60
C SER A 391 -32.96 -17.77 -22.41
N PRO A 392 -33.49 -17.50 -21.19
CA PRO A 392 -32.70 -17.45 -19.96
C PRO A 392 -32.45 -18.85 -19.39
N LEU A 393 -31.20 -19.15 -19.03
CA LEU A 393 -30.88 -20.26 -18.13
C LEU A 393 -31.03 -19.77 -16.68
N ASP A 394 -31.81 -20.54 -15.92
CA ASP A 394 -32.09 -20.35 -14.51
C ASP A 394 -30.81 -20.43 -13.66
N GLU A 395 -30.45 -19.32 -13.03
CA GLU A 395 -29.65 -19.33 -11.80
C GLU A 395 -30.54 -18.82 -10.68
N GLU A 396 -30.85 -19.71 -9.73
CA GLU A 396 -31.64 -19.39 -8.54
C GLU A 396 -31.05 -18.19 -7.78
N PRO A 397 -31.89 -17.26 -7.29
CA PRO A 397 -31.42 -16.18 -6.43
C PRO A 397 -30.89 -16.78 -5.11
N VAL A 398 -29.58 -16.61 -4.88
CA VAL A 398 -28.90 -16.94 -3.63
C VAL A 398 -29.26 -15.88 -2.55
N ASN A 399 -30.55 -15.68 -2.30
CA ASN A 399 -31.09 -14.78 -1.29
C ASN A 399 -31.85 -15.60 -0.24
N LYS A 400 -31.08 -16.33 0.60
CA LYS A 400 -31.53 -16.86 1.90
C LYS A 400 -30.51 -16.58 3.01
N PHE A 401 -29.71 -15.52 2.86
CA PHE A 401 -28.57 -15.26 3.75
C PHE A 401 -28.92 -14.45 5.01
N PHE A 402 -30.10 -13.80 5.06
CA PHE A 402 -30.60 -13.11 6.25
C PHE A 402 -32.12 -13.29 6.47
N ASP A 403 -32.72 -14.35 5.93
CA ASP A 403 -34.12 -14.69 6.24
C ASP A 403 -34.19 -15.38 7.61
N LYS A 404 -34.12 -14.58 8.66
CA LYS A 404 -34.86 -14.86 9.89
C LYS A 404 -35.63 -13.60 10.24
N GLU A 405 -36.92 -13.71 9.96
CA GLU A 405 -38.09 -12.97 10.44
C GLU A 405 -37.81 -11.74 11.29
N VAL A 406 -38.23 -10.62 10.71
CA VAL A 406 -38.50 -9.34 11.37
C VAL A 406 -39.67 -9.54 12.34
N PRO A 407 -39.53 -9.25 13.64
CA PRO A 407 -40.67 -8.80 14.43
C PRO A 407 -40.92 -7.34 14.05
N GLU A 408 -42.07 -7.09 13.41
CA GLU A 408 -42.58 -5.75 13.18
C GLU A 408 -42.82 -5.05 14.53
N ASP A 409 -42.50 -3.76 14.56
CA ASP A 409 -42.90 -2.77 15.55
C ASP A 409 -42.63 -3.05 17.04
N GLN A 410 -41.46 -2.58 17.49
CA GLN A 410 -41.45 -1.69 18.64
C GLN A 410 -40.83 -0.36 18.22
N SER A 411 -41.68 0.66 18.17
CA SER A 411 -41.27 2.05 18.08
C SER A 411 -40.21 2.34 19.14
N PHE A 412 -38.98 2.62 18.72
CA PHE A 412 -37.99 3.26 19.58
C PHE A 412 -38.34 4.75 19.71
N ARG A 413 -39.46 5.02 20.41
CA ARG A 413 -39.62 6.29 21.13
C ARG A 413 -38.88 6.12 22.44
N SER A 414 -37.92 7.01 22.68
CA SER A 414 -37.32 7.20 23.98
C SER A 414 -38.42 7.55 24.99
N ASP A 415 -38.61 6.70 26.00
CA ASP A 415 -39.24 7.14 27.24
C ASP A 415 -38.30 8.16 27.89
N HIS A 416 -38.59 9.43 27.63
CA HIS A 416 -38.09 10.53 28.43
C HIS A 416 -38.87 10.50 29.74
N ASP A 417 -38.34 9.77 30.73
CA ASP A 417 -38.71 10.04 32.11
C ASP A 417 -38.01 11.33 32.55
N GLU A 418 -38.84 12.33 32.78
CA GLU A 418 -38.54 13.58 33.47
C GLU A 418 -38.07 13.28 34.90
N SER A 419 -36.76 13.21 35.10
CA SER A 419 -36.18 13.55 36.40
C SER A 419 -34.84 14.24 36.19
N GLY A 420 -34.82 15.53 36.55
CA GLY A 420 -33.66 16.39 36.42
C GLY A 420 -32.51 15.93 37.31
N ASN A 421 -31.53 15.26 36.70
CA ASN A 421 -30.12 15.36 37.06
C ASN A 421 -29.27 14.71 35.96
N LYS A 422 -28.65 15.54 35.12
CA LYS A 422 -27.70 15.10 34.10
C LYS A 422 -26.49 14.44 34.79
N ARG A 423 -26.27 13.14 34.57
CA ARG A 423 -24.96 12.52 34.82
C ARG A 423 -23.97 13.04 33.78
N PRO A 424 -22.79 13.56 34.17
CA PRO A 424 -21.83 14.09 33.21
C PRO A 424 -21.20 12.97 32.37
N SER A 425 -20.95 13.29 31.11
CA SER A 425 -20.27 12.44 30.12
C SER A 425 -18.81 12.19 30.51
N PHE A 426 -18.28 11.01 30.18
CA PHE A 426 -16.88 10.62 30.44
C PHE A 426 -15.84 11.56 29.79
N PHE A 427 -16.26 12.38 28.82
CA PHE A 427 -15.42 13.40 28.16
C PHE A 427 -15.50 14.81 28.79
N GLU A 428 -16.23 14.98 29.89
CA GLU A 428 -16.34 16.27 30.61
C GLU A 428 -15.62 16.30 31.96
N LYS A 429 -14.63 15.41 32.18
CA LYS A 429 -13.72 15.59 33.31
C LYS A 429 -12.66 16.63 32.94
N GLN A 430 -12.82 17.84 33.48
CA GLN A 430 -11.75 18.84 33.53
C GLN A 430 -10.52 18.23 34.21
N LEU A 431 -9.36 18.39 33.58
CA LEU A 431 -8.06 18.12 34.18
C LEU A 431 -7.89 18.96 35.45
N PRO A 432 -7.31 18.42 36.55
CA PRO A 432 -6.93 19.23 37.68
C PRO A 432 -5.95 20.31 37.22
N LYS A 433 -6.26 21.57 37.54
CA LYS A 433 -5.25 22.62 37.58
C LYS A 433 -4.40 22.36 38.83
N ASP A 434 -3.09 22.49 38.66
CA ASP A 434 -2.01 22.38 39.66
C ASP A 434 -1.39 20.98 39.81
N LEU A 435 -0.36 20.71 38.98
CA LEU A 435 1.04 20.35 39.32
C LEU A 435 1.79 19.80 38.10
#